data_AF-A0AB74DH06-F1
#
_entry.id   AF-A0AB74DH06-F1
#
_cell.length_a   1.000
_cell.length_b   1.000
_cell.length_c   1.000
_cell.angle_alpha   90.00
_cell.angle_beta   90.00
_cell.angle_gamma   90.00
#
_symmetry.space_group_name_H-M   'P 1'
#
loop_
_entity.id
_entity.type
_entity.pdbx_description
1 polymer ?
#
loop_
_entity_poly.entity_id
_entity_poly.type
_entity_poly.pdbx_seq_one_letter_code
_entity_poly.pdbx_strand_id
1 'polypeptide(L)' 'MPVYTIHKDFSKEENPYLVWRDDGELIEDDLSYGEAVYWCFRELQKYVDQAKLTKQQMDAMMGDINAYNDFISAFVQAS' A
#
# COMPACT_ATOMS: atom_id res chain seq x y z
N MET A 1 -0.70 14.09 3.16
CA MET A 1 -1.54 12.87 3.10
C MET A 1 -0.78 11.80 3.85
N PRO A 2 -1.41 11.09 4.78
CA PRO A 2 -0.79 9.93 5.43
C PRO A 2 -0.26 8.94 4.40
N VAL A 3 0.88 8.32 4.70
CA VAL A 3 1.50 7.33 3.83
C VAL A 3 1.36 5.96 4.50
N TYR A 4 1.04 4.93 3.72
CA TYR A 4 0.79 3.60 4.24
C TYR A 4 1.69 2.57 3.58
N THR A 5 2.12 1.56 4.34
CA THR A 5 2.82 0.38 3.84
C THR A 5 2.09 -0.87 4.28
N ILE A 6 2.19 -1.94 3.49
CA ILE A 6 1.51 -3.20 3.76
C ILE A 6 2.52 -4.31 3.97
N HIS A 7 2.44 -5.01 5.09
CA HIS A 7 3.37 -6.06 5.45
C HIS A 7 2.63 -7.38 5.64
N LYS A 8 3.30 -8.49 5.31
CA LYS A 8 2.78 -9.82 5.59
C LYS A 8 3.28 -10.30 6.95
N ASP A 9 2.37 -10.58 7.86
CA ASP A 9 2.59 -11.31 9.11
C ASP A 9 2.56 -12.81 8.85
N PHE A 10 3.72 -13.46 8.91
CA PHE A 10 3.85 -14.90 8.68
C PHE A 10 3.36 -15.77 9.84
N SER A 11 2.98 -15.17 10.97
CA SER A 11 2.37 -15.89 12.09
C SER A 11 0.86 -16.08 11.95
N LYS A 12 0.21 -15.32 11.05
CA LYS A 12 -1.23 -15.41 10.75
C LYS A 12 -1.47 -16.26 9.49
N GLU A 13 -2.47 -17.15 9.52
CA GLU A 13 -2.80 -18.02 8.39
C GLU A 13 -3.90 -17.47 7.47
N GLU A 14 -5.01 -16.96 8.02
CA GLU A 14 -6.19 -16.55 7.22
C GLU A 14 -6.05 -15.15 6.64
N ASN A 15 -5.71 -14.16 7.48
CA ASN A 15 -5.63 -12.75 7.13
C ASN A 15 -4.26 -12.18 7.52
N PRO A 16 -3.21 -12.48 6.72
CA PRO A 16 -1.84 -12.20 7.13
C PRO A 16 -1.38 -10.78 6.80
N TYR A 17 -2.21 -9.89 6.24
CA TYR A 17 -1.74 -8.58 5.80
C TYR A 17 -2.07 -7.48 6.82
N LEU A 18 -1.06 -6.65 7.09
CA LEU A 18 -1.10 -5.55 8.04
C LEU A 18 -0.88 -4.22 7.30
N VAL A 19 -1.60 -3.16 7.66
CA VAL A 19 -1.39 -1.81 7.16
C VAL A 19 -0.77 -0.95 8.25
N TRP A 20 0.37 -0.34 7.94
CA TRP A 20 1.06 0.58 8.83
C TRP A 20 1.11 1.98 8.23
N ARG A 21 0.88 3.00 9.05
CA ARG A 21 1.12 4.40 8.69
C ARG A 21 2.60 4.76 8.87
N ASP A 22 3.05 5.79 8.16
CA ASP A 22 4.43 6.29 8.17
C ASP A 22 4.94 6.76 9.54
N ASP A 23 4.05 7.10 10.46
CA ASP A 23 4.40 7.41 11.86
C ASP A 23 4.46 6.19 12.79
N GLY A 24 4.30 4.98 12.24
CA GLY A 24 4.37 3.72 12.98
C GLY A 24 3.05 3.28 13.60
N GLU A 25 1.92 3.96 13.34
CA GLU A 25 0.61 3.47 13.78
C GLU A 25 0.16 2.27 12.93
N LEU A 26 -0.22 1.16 13.59
CA LEU A 26 -0.90 0.04 12.96
C LEU A 26 -2.37 0.41 12.73
N ILE A 27 -2.79 0.43 11.46
CA ILE A 27 -4.10 0.92 11.04
C ILE A 27 -5.10 -0.23 10.86
N GLU A 28 -4.61 -1.35 10.37
CA GLU A 28 -5.41 -2.53 10.07
C GLU A 28 -4.52 -3.77 10.18
N ASP A 29 -5.04 -4.84 10.77
CA ASP A 29 -4.27 -6.05 11.07
C ASP A 29 -4.96 -7.36 10.67
N ASP A 30 -6.15 -7.28 10.07
CA ASP A 30 -6.96 -8.44 9.68
C ASP A 30 -7.35 -8.37 8.20
N LEU A 31 -6.36 -8.37 7.29
CA LEU A 31 -6.61 -8.38 5.85
C LEU A 31 -6.21 -9.67 5.17
N SER A 32 -7.13 -10.17 4.35
CA SER A 32 -6.82 -11.13 3.30
C SER A 32 -5.98 -10.50 2.19
N TYR A 33 -5.44 -11.32 1.28
CA TYR A 33 -4.69 -10.80 0.12
C TYR A 33 -5.53 -9.86 -0.76
N GLY A 34 -6.79 -10.22 -1.02
CA GLY A 34 -7.67 -9.42 -1.87
C GLY A 34 -7.97 -8.05 -1.28
N GLU A 35 -8.17 -7.97 0.03
CA GLU A 35 -8.40 -6.72 0.74
C GLU A 35 -7.14 -5.86 0.81
N ALA A 36 -5.97 -6.46 1.01
CA ALA A 36 -4.69 -5.77 0.94
C ALA A 36 -4.42 -5.18 -0.45
N VAL A 37 -4.71 -5.92 -1.53
CA VAL A 37 -4.63 -5.41 -2.91
C VAL A 37 -5.60 -4.26 -3.14
N TYR A 38 -6.85 -4.37 -2.67
CA TYR A 38 -7.83 -3.30 -2.77
C TYR A 38 -7.38 -2.05 -1.99
N TRP A 39 -6.72 -2.23 -0.85
CA TRP A 39 -6.11 -1.16 -0.08
C TRP A 39 -5.04 -0.43 -0.89
N CYS A 40 -4.10 -1.16 -1.50
CA CYS A 40 -3.09 -0.58 -2.41
C CYS A 40 -3.76 0.25 -3.52
N PHE A 41 -4.78 -0.31 -4.18
CA PHE A 41 -5.51 0.36 -5.26
C PHE A 41 -6.12 1.68 -4.81
N ARG A 42 -6.82 1.69 -3.66
CA ARG A 42 -7.46 2.88 -3.11
C ARG A 42 -6.44 3.97 -2.79
N GLU A 43 -5.29 3.60 -2.24
CA GLU A 43 -4.23 4.57 -1.96
C GLU A 43 -3.58 5.09 -3.24
N LEU A 44 -3.24 4.22 -4.20
CA LEU A 44 -2.67 4.60 -5.50
C LEU A 44 -3.57 5.59 -6.25
N GLN A 45 -4.89 5.42 -6.21
CA GLN A 45 -5.84 6.35 -6.83
C GLN A 45 -5.68 7.78 -6.28
N LYS A 46 -5.45 7.95 -4.97
CA LYS A 46 -5.22 9.27 -4.37
C LYS A 46 -3.96 9.96 -4.88
N TYR A 47 -2.92 9.18 -5.19
CA TYR A 47 -1.70 9.70 -5.78
C TYR A 47 -1.90 10.07 -7.26
N VAL A 48 -2.73 9.33 -8.00
CA VAL A 48 -3.16 9.71 -9.36
C VAL A 48 -3.92 11.04 -9.32
N ASP A 49 -4.88 11.17 -8.40
CA ASP A 49 -5.68 12.38 -8.25
C ASP A 49 -4.83 13.61 -7.88
N GLN A 50 -3.70 13.40 -7.20
CA GLN A 50 -2.71 14.44 -6.87
C GLN A 50 -1.62 14.63 -7.95
N ALA A 51 -1.74 13.97 -9.10
CA ALA A 51 -0.75 13.97 -10.18
C ALA A 51 0.67 13.55 -9.75
N LYS A 52 0.78 12.74 -8.69
CA LYS A 52 2.05 12.18 -8.18
C LYS A 52 2.47 10.91 -8.88
N LEU A 53 1.51 10.19 -9.48
CA LEU A 53 1.76 9.08 -10.39
C LEU A 53 0.71 9.06 -11.49
N THR A 54 1.06 8.50 -12.64
CA THR A 54 0.14 8.37 -13.79
C THR A 54 -0.76 7.16 -13.63
N LYS A 55 -1.94 7.17 -14.28
CA LYS A 55 -2.83 5.99 -14.31
C LYS A 55 -2.11 4.73 -14.84
N GLN A 56 -1.23 4.87 -15.82
CA GLN A 56 -0.44 3.76 -16.33
C GLN A 56 0.51 3.15 -15.28
N GLN A 57 1.12 3.97 -14.43
CA GLN A 57 1.95 3.50 -13.32
C GLN A 57 1.10 2.80 -12.26
N MET A 58 -0.08 3.33 -11.94
CA MET A 58 -1.04 2.66 -11.05
C MET A 58 -1.44 1.27 -11.59
N ASP A 59 -1.82 1.20 -12.87
CA ASP A 59 -2.23 -0.05 -13.50
C ASP A 59 -1.10 -1.09 -13.50
N ALA A 60 0.17 -0.67 -13.60
CA ALA A 60 1.34 -1.54 -13.53
C ALA A 60 1.63 -2.09 -12.12
N MET A 61 1.22 -1.38 -11.06
CA MET A 61 1.38 -1.81 -9.66
C MET A 61 0.13 -2.53 -9.12
N MET A 62 -0.97 -2.53 -9.86
CA MET A 62 -2.23 -3.09 -9.42
C MET A 62 -2.09 -4.60 -9.20
N GLY A 63 -2.41 -5.06 -7.98
CA GLY A 63 -2.28 -6.46 -7.61
C GLY A 63 -0.89 -6.86 -7.13
N ASP A 64 0.08 -5.94 -7.06
CA ASP A 64 1.41 -6.18 -6.52
C ASP A 64 1.67 -5.29 -5.30
N ILE A 65 1.57 -5.90 -4.11
CA ILE A 65 1.79 -5.24 -2.82
C ILE A 65 3.26 -4.79 -2.68
N ASN A 66 4.20 -5.54 -3.24
CA ASN A 66 5.62 -5.18 -3.15
C ASN A 66 5.91 -3.96 -4.04
N ALA A 67 5.39 -3.93 -5.26
CA ALA A 67 5.52 -2.78 -6.15
C ALA A 67 4.90 -1.52 -5.53
N TYR A 68 3.77 -1.65 -4.83
CA TYR A 68 3.19 -0.56 -4.04
C TYR A 68 4.14 -0.08 -2.95
N ASN A 69 4.67 -0.98 -2.11
CA ASN A 69 5.58 -0.60 -1.02
C ASN A 69 6.89 0.03 -1.51
N ASP A 70 7.42 -0.44 -2.64
CA ASP A 70 8.61 0.13 -3.28
C ASP A 70 8.35 1.56 -3.75
N PHE A 71 7.19 1.80 -4.38
CA PHE A 71 6.76 3.15 -4.76
C PHE A 71 6.65 4.07 -3.54
N ILE A 72 6.02 3.59 -2.47
CA ILE A 72 5.88 4.35 -1.22
C ILE A 72 7.25 4.67 -0.61
N SER A 73 8.15 3.69 -0.57
CA SER A 73 9.51 3.87 -0.03
C SER A 73 10.28 4.93 -0.82
N ALA A 74 10.20 4.90 -2.16
CA ALA A 74 10.80 5.91 -3.02
C ALA A 74 10.14 7.30 -2.84
N PHE A 75 8.82 7.34 -2.63
CA PHE A 75 8.08 8.58 -2.43
C PHE A 75 8.44 9.27 -1.10
N VAL A 76 8.56 8.51 -0.01
CA VAL A 76 8.95 9.04 1.30
C VAL A 76 10.39 9.53 1.31
N GLN A 77 11.33 8.84 0.66
CA GLN A 77 12.73 9.28 0.57
C GLN A 77 12.93 10.57 -0.24
N ALA A 78 12.01 10.87 -1.16
CA ALA A 78 12.05 12.07 -2.01
C ALA A 78 11.33 13.28 -1.41
N SER A 79 10.60 13.10 -0.29
CA SER A 79 9.78 14.12 0.38
C SER A 79 10.51 14.76 1.57
#